data_AF-A0A1W9ITV7-F1
#
_entry.id   AF-A0A1W9ITV7-F1
#
_cell.length_a   1.000
_cell.length_b   1.000
_cell.length_c   1.000
_cell.angle_alpha   90.00
_cell.angle_beta   90.00
_cell.angle_gamma   90.00
#
_symmetry.space_group_name_H-M   'P 1'
#
loop_
_entity.id
_entity.type
_entity.pdbx_description
1 polymer ?
#
loop_
_entity_poly.entity_id
_entity_poly.type
_entity_poly.pdbx_seq_one_letter_code
_entity_poly.pdbx_strand_id
1 'polypeptide(L)'
;MTSNRMILGVVLVAWAVWCGPVWAQAIENGQVEISGALPRTATGMVDVEALKGTIQTQFARPGVQEVQFRNVSLTEAEQRALFLNSDPQKNLLRQVSTVVPSANSAERNVTFRSSDLRARVGREEGQLRARIEGIDHSQLTESERQNLQAQFDRFRLEGGNDRGGNRTEGRGGRNGSDNGGSGSGDSGHGSDNSGPGSANSGSGSANGGRGGDGGRRGGDDLRVAQADDIRREDRRSNAGGEVRGLDRADQVAGEHGREGRDNARAAQMDRPNRIERAERPQRPERPERPQRPERPERPERAGRN
;
A
#
# COMPACT_ATOMS: atom_id res chain seq x y z
N MET A 1 2.02 77.74 -11.30
CA MET A 1 0.77 77.03 -10.94
C MET A 1 0.31 76.25 -12.17
N THR A 2 0.81 75.02 -12.35
CA THR A 2 0.47 74.16 -13.49
C THR A 2 -0.30 72.97 -12.96
N SER A 3 -1.61 72.95 -13.24
CA SER A 3 -2.55 71.90 -12.83
C SER A 3 -2.32 70.62 -13.63
N ASN A 4 -1.88 69.56 -12.96
CA ASN A 4 -1.90 68.20 -13.50
C ASN A 4 -3.33 67.64 -13.43
N ARG A 5 -3.98 67.53 -14.59
CA ARG A 5 -5.22 66.76 -14.77
C ARG A 5 -4.86 65.27 -14.85
N MET A 6 -5.12 64.51 -13.78
CA MET A 6 -5.15 63.04 -13.84
C MET A 6 -6.35 62.60 -14.68
N ILE A 7 -6.07 62.01 -15.84
CA ILE A 7 -7.06 61.31 -16.65
C ILE A 7 -7.24 59.92 -16.02
N LEU A 8 -8.35 59.73 -15.31
CA LEU A 8 -8.81 58.41 -14.88
C LEU A 8 -9.27 57.64 -16.12
N GLY A 9 -8.36 56.88 -16.72
CA GLY A 9 -8.68 55.90 -17.76
C GLY A 9 -9.43 54.73 -17.14
N VAL A 10 -10.76 54.72 -17.28
CA VAL A 10 -11.59 53.55 -16.95
C VAL A 10 -11.27 52.45 -17.95
N VAL A 11 -10.41 51.51 -17.56
CA VAL A 11 -10.16 50.28 -18.32
C VAL A 11 -11.38 49.38 -18.14
N LEU A 12 -12.25 49.39 -19.15
CA LEU A 12 -13.31 48.41 -19.32
C LEU A 12 -12.65 47.05 -19.59
N VAL A 13 -12.44 46.27 -18.52
CA VAL A 13 -12.04 44.86 -18.62
C VAL A 13 -13.23 44.08 -19.14
N ALA A 14 -13.25 43.83 -20.45
CA ALA A 14 -14.19 42.92 -21.07
C ALA A 14 -13.91 41.50 -20.56
N TRP A 15 -14.74 41.03 -19.63
CA TRP A 15 -14.74 39.63 -19.20
C TRP A 15 -15.27 38.79 -20.35
N ALA A 16 -14.36 38.26 -21.17
CA ALA A 16 -14.69 37.18 -22.09
C ALA A 16 -15.20 36.01 -21.23
N VAL A 17 -16.50 35.75 -21.29
CA VAL A 17 -17.12 34.57 -20.68
C VAL A 17 -16.60 33.36 -21.46
N TRP A 18 -15.49 32.82 -21.01
CA TRP A 18 -14.93 31.59 -21.52
C TRP A 18 -15.90 30.48 -21.10
N CYS A 19 -16.74 30.03 -22.04
CA CYS A 19 -17.53 28.80 -21.89
C CYS A 19 -16.57 27.61 -21.89
N GLY A 20 -15.84 27.46 -20.78
CA GLY A 20 -15.02 26.29 -20.54
C GLY A 20 -15.87 25.02 -20.54
N PRO A 21 -15.27 23.86 -20.84
CA PRO A 21 -15.96 22.58 -20.79
C PRO A 21 -16.70 22.45 -19.45
N VAL A 22 -17.99 22.11 -19.51
CA VAL A 22 -18.84 21.93 -18.33
C VAL A 22 -18.52 20.56 -17.74
N TRP A 23 -17.57 20.50 -16.83
CA TRP A 23 -17.31 19.32 -16.03
C TRP A 23 -18.42 19.22 -14.98
N ALA A 24 -19.27 18.20 -15.06
CA ALA A 24 -20.27 17.93 -14.03
C ALA A 24 -19.56 17.58 -12.71
N GLN A 25 -19.89 18.28 -11.62
CA GLN A 25 -19.21 18.13 -10.32
C GLN A 25 -20.24 17.97 -9.20
N ALA A 26 -20.36 16.76 -8.68
CA ALA A 26 -20.99 16.52 -7.38
C ALA A 26 -19.93 16.73 -6.29
N ILE A 27 -20.27 17.48 -5.23
CA ILE A 27 -19.51 17.43 -3.97
C ILE A 27 -20.21 16.40 -3.10
N GLU A 28 -19.55 15.28 -2.85
CA GLU A 28 -20.03 14.27 -1.91
C GLU A 28 -18.94 14.04 -0.87
N ASN A 29 -19.24 14.27 0.42
CA ASN A 29 -18.29 14.08 1.52
C ASN A 29 -16.95 14.85 1.39
N GLY A 30 -16.99 16.05 0.79
CA GLY A 30 -15.79 16.85 0.54
C GLY A 30 -14.91 16.32 -0.61
N GLN A 31 -15.38 15.33 -1.35
CA GLN A 31 -14.74 14.86 -2.58
C GLN A 31 -15.40 15.56 -3.77
N VAL A 32 -14.56 16.09 -4.66
CA VAL A 32 -14.95 16.59 -5.97
C VAL A 32 -14.49 15.58 -7.01
N GLU A 33 -15.44 15.01 -7.71
CA GLU A 33 -15.18 14.15 -8.86
C GLU A 33 -15.20 14.98 -10.14
N ILE A 34 -14.12 14.88 -10.91
CA ILE A 34 -13.95 15.47 -12.23
C ILE A 34 -13.84 14.30 -13.20
N SER A 35 -14.88 14.08 -14.00
CA SER A 35 -14.89 13.07 -15.05
C SER A 35 -14.59 13.71 -16.40
N GLY A 36 -13.57 13.22 -17.10
CA GLY A 36 -13.21 13.70 -18.45
C GLY A 36 -11.73 13.55 -18.77
N ALA A 37 -11.38 13.84 -20.03
CA ALA A 37 -10.00 13.83 -20.49
C ALA A 37 -9.22 15.00 -19.89
N LEU A 38 -7.97 14.77 -19.47
CA LEU A 38 -7.11 15.85 -18.97
C LEU A 38 -7.00 16.98 -20.00
N PRO A 39 -6.84 18.25 -19.57
CA PRO A 39 -6.55 19.35 -20.48
C PRO A 39 -5.36 19.00 -21.37
N ARG A 40 -5.50 19.21 -22.68
CA ARG A 40 -4.44 18.94 -23.67
C ARG A 40 -4.14 20.22 -24.47
N THR A 41 -2.86 20.41 -24.81
CA THR A 41 -2.40 21.47 -25.70
C THR A 41 -2.81 21.18 -27.15
N ALA A 42 -2.60 22.14 -28.05
CA ALA A 42 -2.80 21.94 -29.49
C ALA A 42 -1.93 20.81 -30.08
N THR A 43 -0.81 20.46 -29.43
CA THR A 43 0.06 19.34 -29.84
C THR A 43 -0.39 17.99 -29.27
N GLY A 44 -1.49 17.97 -28.52
CA GLY A 44 -2.02 16.76 -27.88
C GLY A 44 -1.32 16.37 -26.58
N MET A 45 -0.29 17.11 -26.12
CA MET A 45 0.33 16.86 -24.82
C MET A 45 -0.57 17.34 -23.67
N VAL A 46 -0.43 16.78 -22.48
CA VAL A 46 -1.18 17.26 -21.30
C VAL A 46 -0.75 18.68 -20.96
N ASP A 47 -1.72 19.59 -20.89
CA ASP A 47 -1.51 20.99 -20.49
C ASP A 47 -1.51 21.06 -18.95
N VAL A 48 -0.30 21.05 -18.39
CA VAL A 48 -0.10 21.01 -16.93
C VAL A 48 -0.54 22.32 -16.27
N GLU A 49 -0.41 23.47 -16.94
CA GLU A 49 -0.83 24.75 -16.37
C GLU A 49 -2.36 24.89 -16.33
N ALA A 50 -3.05 24.47 -17.41
CA ALA A 50 -4.52 24.40 -17.40
C ALA A 50 -5.04 23.42 -16.33
N LEU A 51 -4.36 22.29 -16.16
CA LEU A 51 -4.69 21.31 -15.11
C LEU A 51 -4.50 21.89 -13.70
N LYS A 52 -3.37 22.58 -13.44
CA LYS A 52 -3.12 23.27 -12.16
C LYS A 52 -4.19 24.30 -11.85
N GLY A 53 -4.58 25.12 -12.82
CA GLY A 53 -5.66 26.10 -12.68
C GLY A 53 -7.00 25.44 -12.34
N THR A 54 -7.31 24.30 -12.96
CA THR A 54 -8.52 23.52 -12.66
C THR A 54 -8.51 23.01 -11.21
N ILE A 55 -7.40 22.43 -10.76
CA ILE A 55 -7.24 21.90 -9.39
C ILE A 55 -7.36 23.03 -8.35
N GLN A 56 -6.69 24.16 -8.59
CA GLN A 56 -6.73 25.32 -7.71
C GLN A 56 -8.16 25.86 -7.58
N THR A 57 -8.88 25.96 -8.69
CA THR A 57 -10.28 26.38 -8.71
C THR A 57 -11.16 25.44 -7.87
N GLN A 58 -10.90 24.13 -7.90
CA GLN A 58 -11.66 23.19 -7.07
C GLN A 58 -11.35 23.31 -5.59
N PHE A 59 -10.08 23.43 -5.20
CA PHE A 59 -9.72 23.57 -3.78
C PHE A 59 -10.12 24.92 -3.17
N ALA A 60 -10.38 25.94 -3.99
CA ALA A 60 -10.96 27.21 -3.56
C ALA A 60 -12.42 27.07 -3.08
N ARG A 61 -13.11 25.99 -3.44
CA ARG A 61 -14.48 25.71 -2.97
C ARG A 61 -14.44 25.25 -1.51
N PRO A 62 -15.33 25.76 -0.64
CA PRO A 62 -15.37 25.36 0.75
C PRO A 62 -15.73 23.87 0.89
N GLY A 63 -15.05 23.17 1.80
CA GLY A 63 -15.30 21.75 2.11
C GLY A 63 -14.60 20.75 1.18
N VAL A 64 -13.90 21.19 0.14
CA VAL A 64 -13.19 20.27 -0.78
C VAL A 64 -11.88 19.79 -0.17
N GLN A 65 -11.80 18.47 0.06
CA GLN A 65 -10.65 17.73 0.58
C GLN A 65 -9.98 16.90 -0.51
N GLU A 66 -10.73 16.32 -1.44
CA GLU A 66 -10.16 15.50 -2.52
C GLU A 66 -10.66 15.94 -3.90
N VAL A 67 -9.75 16.04 -4.87
CA VAL A 67 -10.07 16.23 -6.28
C VAL A 67 -9.70 14.95 -7.03
N GLN A 68 -10.70 14.25 -7.57
CA GLN A 68 -10.47 13.01 -8.33
C GLN A 68 -10.69 13.24 -9.82
N PHE A 69 -9.68 12.95 -10.63
CA PHE A 69 -9.80 12.85 -12.08
C PHE A 69 -10.07 11.40 -12.48
N ARG A 70 -11.22 11.13 -13.09
CA ARG A 70 -11.61 9.78 -13.53
C ARG A 70 -11.64 9.67 -15.04
N ASN A 71 -11.46 8.43 -15.50
CA ASN A 71 -11.44 8.07 -16.92
C ASN A 71 -10.38 8.85 -17.70
N VAL A 72 -9.23 9.06 -17.05
CA VAL A 72 -8.09 9.76 -17.63
C VAL A 72 -7.47 8.88 -18.72
N SER A 73 -7.67 9.26 -19.98
CA SER A 73 -7.07 8.58 -21.13
C SER A 73 -5.60 9.00 -21.29
N LEU A 74 -4.71 8.13 -20.82
CA LEU A 74 -3.25 8.27 -21.00
C LEU A 74 -2.69 6.98 -21.56
N THR A 75 -1.89 7.09 -22.61
CA THR A 75 -1.08 5.98 -23.10
C THR A 75 -0.04 5.57 -22.05
N GLU A 76 0.45 4.33 -22.09
CA GLU A 76 1.47 3.85 -21.15
C GLU A 76 2.73 4.74 -21.17
N ALA A 77 3.16 5.17 -22.37
CA ALA A 77 4.27 6.09 -22.54
C ALA A 77 4.02 7.45 -21.87
N GLU A 78 2.82 8.02 -22.04
CA GLU A 78 2.43 9.26 -21.34
C GLU A 78 2.38 9.08 -19.83
N GLN A 79 1.83 7.96 -19.34
CA GLN A 79 1.77 7.66 -17.90
C GLN A 79 3.18 7.65 -17.29
N ARG A 80 4.13 6.98 -17.95
CA ARG A 80 5.53 6.94 -17.49
C ARG A 80 6.18 8.31 -17.56
N ALA A 81 6.02 9.02 -18.68
CA ALA A 81 6.61 10.35 -18.88
C ALA A 81 6.10 11.38 -17.87
N LEU A 82 4.82 11.29 -17.46
CA LEU A 82 4.20 12.22 -16.52
C LEU A 82 4.41 11.83 -15.06
N PHE A 83 4.24 10.56 -14.68
CA PHE A 83 4.22 10.15 -13.27
C PHE A 83 5.57 9.64 -12.75
N LEU A 84 6.43 9.10 -13.62
CA LEU A 84 7.71 8.48 -13.24
C LEU A 84 8.93 9.30 -13.68
N ASN A 85 8.74 10.58 -14.01
CA ASN A 85 9.84 11.45 -14.40
C ASN A 85 10.76 11.76 -13.20
N SER A 86 12.06 11.54 -13.37
CA SER A 86 13.07 11.90 -12.36
C SER A 86 13.25 13.41 -12.21
N ASP A 87 12.91 14.19 -13.23
CA ASP A 87 12.96 15.65 -13.18
C ASP A 87 11.72 16.20 -12.44
N PRO A 88 11.90 16.87 -11.28
CA PRO A 88 10.80 17.44 -10.51
C PRO A 88 9.96 18.45 -11.30
N GLN A 89 10.54 19.12 -12.30
CA GLN A 89 9.83 20.09 -13.14
C GLN A 89 8.99 19.43 -14.23
N LYS A 90 9.23 18.15 -14.54
CA LYS A 90 8.47 17.37 -15.52
C LYS A 90 7.54 16.35 -14.87
N ASN A 91 7.79 16.01 -13.61
CA ASN A 91 6.93 15.12 -12.85
C ASN A 91 5.59 15.79 -12.53
N LEU A 92 4.50 15.23 -13.05
CA LEU A 92 3.15 15.78 -12.91
C LEU A 92 2.69 15.85 -11.45
N LEU A 93 2.97 14.81 -10.64
CA LEU A 93 2.58 14.81 -9.23
C LEU A 93 3.30 15.91 -8.46
N ARG A 94 4.59 16.12 -8.77
CA ARG A 94 5.36 17.20 -8.17
C ARG A 94 4.83 18.57 -8.58
N GLN A 95 4.53 18.79 -9.86
CA GLN A 95 3.95 20.05 -10.33
C GLN A 95 2.56 20.31 -9.72
N VAL A 96 1.71 19.28 -9.63
CA VAL A 96 0.39 19.39 -9.00
C VAL A 96 0.49 19.66 -7.50
N SER A 97 1.51 19.12 -6.83
CA SER A 97 1.70 19.34 -5.39
C SER A 97 1.88 20.81 -4.99
N THR A 98 2.27 21.69 -5.93
CA THR A 98 2.43 23.12 -5.66
C THR A 98 1.09 23.84 -5.52
N VAL A 99 0.01 23.28 -6.09
CA VAL A 99 -1.36 23.82 -6.00
C VAL A 99 -2.23 23.09 -4.97
N VAL A 100 -1.72 22.02 -4.35
CA VAL A 100 -2.40 21.35 -3.23
C VAL A 100 -2.17 22.18 -1.95
N PRO A 101 -3.21 22.78 -1.37
CA PRO A 101 -3.05 23.62 -0.18
C PRO A 101 -2.53 22.80 1.00
N SER A 102 -1.62 23.38 1.78
CA SER A 102 -1.10 22.80 3.02
C SER A 102 -1.87 23.26 4.27
N ALA A 103 -2.82 24.19 4.13
CA ALA A 103 -3.43 24.88 5.27
C ALA A 103 -4.48 24.03 6.00
N ASN A 104 -4.49 24.19 7.33
CA ASN A 104 -5.53 23.75 8.28
C ASN A 104 -5.49 22.30 8.77
N SER A 105 -4.35 21.61 8.67
CA SER A 105 -4.17 20.20 9.09
C SER A 105 -5.10 19.19 8.40
N ALA A 106 -6.04 19.66 7.58
CA ALA A 106 -6.96 18.84 6.82
C ALA A 106 -6.21 18.23 5.63
N GLU A 107 -6.33 16.92 5.49
CA GLU A 107 -5.75 16.20 4.37
C GLU A 107 -6.36 16.70 3.05
N ARG A 108 -5.49 17.13 2.14
CA ARG A 108 -5.89 17.49 0.79
C ARG A 108 -5.19 16.62 -0.23
N ASN A 109 -5.97 16.06 -1.16
CA ASN A 109 -5.50 15.04 -2.08
C ASN A 109 -5.99 15.29 -3.50
N VAL A 110 -5.13 15.01 -4.47
CA VAL A 110 -5.49 14.91 -5.88
C VAL A 110 -5.24 13.48 -6.32
N THR A 111 -6.25 12.84 -6.88
CA THR A 111 -6.17 11.46 -7.34
C THR A 111 -6.45 11.40 -8.85
N PHE A 112 -5.52 10.88 -9.62
CA PHE A 112 -5.67 10.54 -11.04
C PHE A 112 -6.00 9.05 -11.15
N ARG A 113 -7.13 8.73 -11.79
CA ARG A 113 -7.61 7.36 -11.99
C ARG A 113 -7.80 7.07 -13.48
N SER A 114 -7.09 6.07 -13.95
CA SER A 114 -7.33 5.39 -15.22
C SER A 114 -7.83 3.96 -14.96
N SER A 115 -7.99 3.15 -16.01
CA SER A 115 -8.36 1.74 -15.91
C SER A 115 -7.39 0.95 -15.04
N ASP A 116 -6.09 1.11 -15.30
CA ASP A 116 -5.04 0.28 -14.71
C ASP A 116 -4.15 1.06 -13.75
N LEU A 117 -4.14 2.39 -13.88
CA LEU A 117 -3.32 3.31 -13.11
C LEU A 117 -4.14 4.05 -12.03
N ARG A 118 -3.55 4.16 -10.85
CA ARG A 118 -3.96 5.13 -9.83
C ARG A 118 -2.76 5.90 -9.32
N ALA A 119 -2.74 7.22 -9.51
CA ALA A 119 -1.73 8.09 -8.94
C ALA A 119 -2.40 9.11 -8.00
N ARG A 120 -1.87 9.27 -6.79
CA ARG A 120 -2.38 10.20 -5.78
C ARG A 120 -1.24 11.05 -5.25
N VAL A 121 -1.48 12.35 -5.11
CA VAL A 121 -0.58 13.28 -4.44
C VAL A 121 -1.38 14.12 -3.46
N GLY A 122 -0.84 14.36 -2.27
CA GLY A 122 -1.54 15.11 -1.25
C GLY A 122 -0.62 15.59 -0.14
N ARG A 123 -1.17 16.41 0.74
CA ARG A 123 -0.50 16.85 1.97
C ARG A 123 -1.28 16.37 3.19
N GLU A 124 -0.56 15.81 4.15
CA GLU A 124 -1.07 15.39 5.45
C GLU A 124 -0.10 15.95 6.49
N GLU A 125 -0.61 16.74 7.44
CA GLU A 125 0.23 17.38 8.48
C GLU A 125 1.40 18.20 7.91
N GLY A 126 1.20 18.80 6.73
CA GLY A 126 2.23 19.56 6.01
C GLY A 126 3.20 18.71 5.19
N GLN A 127 3.30 17.40 5.45
CA GLN A 127 4.15 16.47 4.72
C GLN A 127 3.55 16.14 3.35
N LEU A 128 4.39 16.16 2.33
CA LEU A 128 4.02 15.82 0.96
C LEU A 128 4.06 14.31 0.75
N ARG A 129 2.91 13.73 0.43
CA ARG A 129 2.74 12.29 0.18
C ARG A 129 2.39 12.05 -1.28
N ALA A 130 3.03 11.04 -1.88
CA ALA A 130 2.66 10.55 -3.20
C ALA A 130 2.55 9.03 -3.19
N ARG A 131 1.54 8.52 -3.90
CA ARG A 131 1.32 7.08 -4.11
C ARG A 131 1.01 6.82 -5.57
N ILE A 132 1.70 5.85 -6.16
CA ILE A 132 1.45 5.41 -7.53
C ILE A 132 1.19 3.91 -7.48
N GLU A 133 0.07 3.47 -8.04
CA GLU A 133 -0.35 2.07 -8.13
C GLU A 133 -0.60 1.70 -9.59
N GLY A 134 -0.23 0.48 -9.97
CA GLY A 134 -0.62 -0.09 -11.26
C GLY A 134 0.31 0.26 -12.43
N ILE A 135 1.45 0.91 -12.17
CA ILE A 135 2.53 1.01 -13.16
C ILE A 135 3.53 -0.12 -12.93
N ASP A 136 4.03 -0.69 -14.01
CA ASP A 136 5.19 -1.57 -13.95
C ASP A 136 6.46 -0.77 -13.65
N HIS A 137 6.97 -0.94 -12.44
CA HIS A 137 8.19 -0.28 -11.98
C HIS A 137 9.45 -1.14 -12.20
N SER A 138 9.31 -2.35 -12.78
CA SER A 138 10.46 -3.21 -13.11
C SER A 138 11.43 -2.53 -14.09
N GLN A 139 10.89 -1.62 -14.90
CA GLN A 139 11.66 -0.85 -15.89
C GLN A 139 12.29 0.43 -15.32
N LEU A 140 12.06 0.77 -14.04
CA LEU A 140 12.74 1.88 -13.39
C LEU A 140 14.10 1.44 -12.88
N THR A 141 15.12 2.19 -13.25
CA THR A 141 16.45 2.09 -12.67
C THR A 141 16.40 2.47 -11.19
N GLU A 142 17.35 1.96 -10.40
CA GLU A 142 17.41 2.25 -8.96
C GLU A 142 17.62 3.76 -8.69
N SER A 143 18.41 4.45 -9.52
CA SER A 143 18.60 5.89 -9.43
C SER A 143 17.32 6.67 -9.71
N GLU A 144 16.49 6.25 -10.68
CA GLU A 144 15.18 6.87 -10.92
C GLU A 144 14.24 6.68 -9.72
N ARG A 145 14.25 5.51 -9.09
CA ARG A 145 13.45 5.26 -7.86
C ARG A 145 13.91 6.15 -6.71
N GLN A 146 15.20 6.27 -6.50
CA GLN A 146 15.78 7.14 -5.46
C GLN A 146 15.44 8.62 -5.73
N ASN A 147 15.53 9.05 -6.99
CA ASN A 147 15.16 10.41 -7.39
C ASN A 147 13.67 10.67 -7.13
N LEU A 148 12.78 9.75 -7.49
CA LEU A 148 11.35 9.87 -7.19
C LEU A 148 11.09 9.90 -5.68
N GLN A 149 11.78 9.07 -4.90
CA GLN A 149 11.63 9.05 -3.45
C GLN A 149 12.12 10.35 -2.81
N ALA A 150 13.17 10.98 -3.33
CA ALA A 150 13.68 12.26 -2.84
C ALA A 150 12.75 13.46 -3.13
N GLN A 151 11.79 13.32 -4.08
CA GLN A 151 10.85 14.39 -4.42
C GLN A 151 9.69 14.54 -3.43
N PHE A 152 9.45 13.55 -2.56
CA PHE A 152 8.30 13.52 -1.64
C PHE A 152 8.75 13.10 -0.24
N ASP A 153 8.11 13.64 0.80
CA ASP A 153 8.41 13.23 2.18
C ASP A 153 8.00 11.77 2.43
N ARG A 154 6.93 11.32 1.77
CA ARG A 154 6.52 9.92 1.76
C ARG A 154 6.08 9.49 0.36
N PHE A 155 6.92 8.73 -0.31
CA PHE A 155 6.63 8.12 -1.60
C PHE A 155 6.32 6.63 -1.45
N ARG A 156 5.26 6.15 -2.11
CA ARG A 156 4.93 4.73 -2.19
C ARG A 156 4.63 4.34 -3.63
N LEU A 157 5.35 3.35 -4.13
CA LEU A 157 5.16 2.76 -5.45
C LEU A 157 4.66 1.33 -5.27
N GLU A 158 3.49 1.01 -5.85
CA GLU A 158 2.92 -0.33 -5.84
C GLU A 158 2.82 -0.85 -7.27
N GLY A 159 3.46 -1.99 -7.53
CA GLY A 159 3.45 -2.62 -8.84
C GLY A 159 2.08 -3.15 -9.22
N GLY A 160 1.72 -3.04 -10.51
CA GLY A 160 0.53 -3.69 -11.05
C GLY A 160 0.57 -5.22 -10.94
N ASN A 161 1.77 -5.80 -10.98
CA ASN A 161 1.97 -7.25 -10.99
C ASN A 161 1.68 -7.92 -9.64
N ASP A 162 1.65 -7.16 -8.53
CA ASP A 162 1.33 -7.70 -7.20
C ASP A 162 -0.19 -7.92 -7.00
N ARG A 163 -1.04 -7.47 -7.94
CA ARG A 163 -2.50 -7.76 -7.91
C ARG A 163 -2.83 -9.20 -8.28
N GLY A 164 -1.88 -9.93 -8.87
CA GLY A 164 -2.00 -11.35 -9.20
C GLY A 164 -1.66 -12.27 -8.02
N GLY A 165 -2.47 -12.25 -6.96
CA GLY A 165 -2.76 -13.46 -6.19
C GLY A 165 -1.62 -14.19 -5.46
N ASN A 166 -0.47 -13.57 -5.20
CA ASN A 166 0.53 -14.13 -4.30
C ASN A 166 0.83 -13.19 -3.13
N ARG A 167 -0.24 -12.74 -2.45
CA ARG A 167 -0.18 -12.74 -1.00
C ARG A 167 -0.12 -14.20 -0.58
N THR A 168 1.05 -14.82 -0.71
CA THR A 168 1.47 -15.77 0.31
C THR A 168 1.29 -14.99 1.59
N GLU A 169 0.25 -15.33 2.34
CA GLU A 169 0.19 -15.06 3.75
C GLU A 169 1.49 -15.63 4.30
N GLY A 170 2.51 -14.76 4.41
CA GLY A 170 3.68 -14.96 5.23
C GLY A 170 3.23 -14.95 6.68
N ARG A 171 2.35 -15.89 7.02
CA ARG A 171 2.04 -16.31 8.37
C ARG A 171 3.29 -17.02 8.86
N GLY A 172 4.24 -16.24 9.36
CA GLY A 172 5.27 -16.72 10.29
C GLY A 172 6.07 -17.93 9.83
N GLY A 173 6.36 -18.04 8.53
CA GLY A 173 7.36 -18.98 8.05
C GLY A 173 8.73 -18.38 8.26
N ARG A 174 9.46 -18.92 9.25
CA ARG A 174 10.88 -18.70 9.50
C ARG A 174 11.70 -18.67 8.19
N ASN A 175 12.11 -17.50 7.72
CA ASN A 175 13.34 -17.37 6.93
C ASN A 175 14.44 -17.08 7.97
N GLY A 176 15.22 -18.04 8.47
CA GLY A 176 15.69 -19.21 7.75
C GLY A 176 16.68 -18.74 6.68
N SER A 177 17.75 -18.07 7.13
CA SER A 177 18.88 -17.70 6.29
C SER A 177 19.62 -18.98 5.91
N ASP A 178 19.27 -19.56 4.77
CA ASP A 178 20.03 -20.64 4.16
C ASP A 178 21.27 -20.03 3.49
N ASN A 179 22.23 -19.64 4.33
CA ASN A 179 23.61 -19.52 3.90
C ASN A 179 24.12 -20.95 3.67
N GLY A 180 24.60 -21.21 2.46
CA GLY A 180 25.04 -22.52 1.99
C GLY A 180 25.89 -23.26 3.02
N GLY A 181 25.32 -24.34 3.54
CA GLY A 181 26.02 -25.37 4.28
C GLY A 181 25.54 -26.71 3.75
N SER A 182 26.34 -27.34 2.91
CA SER A 182 26.22 -28.74 2.53
C SER A 182 26.12 -29.60 3.79
N GLY A 183 24.92 -30.11 4.07
CA GLY A 183 24.61 -30.86 5.26
C GLY A 183 23.66 -32.01 4.94
N SER A 184 24.24 -33.20 4.93
CA SER A 184 23.62 -34.52 4.87
C SER A 184 22.26 -34.60 5.56
N GLY A 185 21.35 -35.34 4.91
CA GLY A 185 20.05 -35.66 5.48
C GLY A 185 20.15 -36.41 6.81
N ASP A 186 19.15 -36.19 7.64
CA ASP A 186 18.67 -37.17 8.60
C ASP A 186 17.19 -36.91 8.88
N SER A 187 16.34 -37.79 8.37
CA SER A 187 14.92 -37.84 8.66
C SER A 187 14.73 -38.55 10.00
N GLY A 188 14.55 -37.76 11.07
CA GLY A 188 14.37 -38.24 12.44
C GLY A 188 12.96 -37.95 13.00
N HIS A 189 12.27 -39.03 13.35
CA HIS A 189 11.00 -39.11 14.07
C HIS A 189 10.98 -38.44 15.47
N GLY A 190 9.76 -38.16 15.95
CA GLY A 190 9.43 -38.05 17.38
C GLY A 190 9.41 -36.61 17.91
N SER A 191 8.56 -36.21 18.85
CA SER A 191 7.76 -36.99 19.78
C SER A 191 6.64 -36.10 20.32
N ASP A 192 5.58 -36.76 20.74
CA ASP A 192 4.45 -36.26 21.49
C ASP A 192 4.92 -35.44 22.70
N ASN A 193 4.45 -34.21 22.84
CA ASN A 193 4.62 -33.46 24.07
C ASN A 193 3.25 -32.98 24.58
N SER A 194 2.62 -33.89 25.31
CA SER A 194 1.53 -33.62 26.23
C SER A 194 2.06 -32.75 27.38
N GLY A 195 1.50 -31.56 27.56
CA GLY A 195 1.76 -30.68 28.70
C GLY A 195 0.48 -29.97 29.15
N PRO A 196 0.22 -29.81 30.45
CA PRO A 196 -1.13 -29.69 30.98
C PRO A 196 -1.60 -28.24 31.18
N GLY A 197 -2.89 -28.02 30.95
CA GLY A 197 -3.73 -27.12 31.74
C GLY A 197 -3.51 -25.61 31.61
N SER A 198 -4.40 -24.94 30.89
CA SER A 198 -5.06 -23.73 31.40
C SER A 198 -6.42 -23.56 30.74
N ALA A 199 -7.45 -23.68 31.57
CA ALA A 199 -8.84 -23.50 31.21
C ALA A 199 -9.13 -22.02 30.94
N ASN A 200 -9.68 -21.70 29.76
CA ASN A 200 -10.85 -20.83 29.68
C ASN A 200 -11.60 -20.98 28.32
N SER A 201 -12.72 -21.69 28.36
CA SER A 201 -14.05 -21.41 27.78
C SER A 201 -14.11 -20.51 26.52
N GLY A 202 -14.36 -21.05 25.32
CA GLY A 202 -15.67 -21.09 24.65
C GLY A 202 -15.80 -19.96 23.58
N SER A 203 -16.26 -20.12 22.33
CA SER A 203 -17.26 -21.02 21.74
C SER A 203 -17.24 -20.94 20.19
N GLY A 204 -17.48 -22.07 19.50
CA GLY A 204 -18.10 -22.22 18.15
C GLY A 204 -17.31 -21.71 16.94
N SER A 205 -17.20 -22.33 15.76
CA SER A 205 -17.86 -23.45 15.06
C SER A 205 -16.94 -23.78 13.85
N ALA A 206 -16.51 -25.02 13.63
CA ALA A 206 -17.15 -26.05 12.80
C ALA A 206 -17.31 -25.72 11.29
N ASN A 207 -16.38 -26.26 10.48
CA ASN A 207 -16.56 -26.94 9.18
C ASN A 207 -15.14 -27.17 8.60
N GLY A 208 -14.59 -28.39 8.57
CA GLY A 208 -14.91 -29.47 7.64
C GLY A 208 -14.24 -29.18 6.29
N GLY A 209 -13.36 -29.96 5.68
CA GLY A 209 -12.91 -31.35 5.79
C GLY A 209 -12.18 -31.69 4.47
N ARG A 210 -11.64 -32.92 4.36
CA ARG A 210 -10.94 -33.54 3.20
C ARG A 210 -9.50 -33.05 2.99
N GLY A 211 -8.47 -33.89 3.07
CA GLY A 211 -8.39 -35.31 2.72
C GLY A 211 -7.67 -35.43 1.39
N GLY A 212 -6.43 -35.94 1.41
CA GLY A 212 -5.57 -36.04 0.24
C GLY A 212 -4.27 -36.78 0.51
N ASP A 213 -4.39 -38.00 1.03
CA ASP A 213 -3.35 -39.02 0.95
C ASP A 213 -3.22 -39.51 -0.50
N GLY A 214 -1.98 -39.58 -0.97
CA GLY A 214 -1.57 -40.16 -2.24
C GLY A 214 -0.16 -39.66 -2.55
N GLY A 215 0.93 -40.38 -2.32
CA GLY A 215 1.12 -41.80 -2.54
C GLY A 215 1.87 -42.00 -3.85
N ARG A 216 3.13 -42.43 -3.73
CA ARG A 216 3.85 -43.39 -4.59
C ARG A 216 4.62 -42.91 -5.84
N ARG A 217 5.94 -43.18 -5.74
CA ARG A 217 6.74 -44.17 -6.53
C ARG A 217 7.48 -43.71 -7.79
N GLY A 218 8.72 -44.19 -7.85
CA GLY A 218 9.49 -44.57 -9.04
C GLY A 218 10.43 -43.45 -9.48
N GLY A 219 11.73 -43.55 -9.25
CA GLY A 219 12.66 -44.41 -10.01
C GLY A 219 13.48 -43.48 -10.91
N ASP A 220 14.74 -43.65 -11.26
CA ASP A 220 15.76 -44.66 -11.04
C ASP A 220 17.11 -43.97 -11.29
N ASP A 221 18.17 -44.60 -10.79
CA ASP A 221 19.49 -44.72 -11.43
C ASP A 221 20.11 -43.51 -12.16
N LEU A 222 21.10 -42.88 -11.53
CA LEU A 222 22.42 -42.76 -12.17
C LEU A 222 23.55 -42.91 -11.14
N ARG A 223 24.29 -43.99 -11.34
CA ARG A 223 25.63 -44.31 -10.80
C ARG A 223 26.61 -43.18 -11.08
N VAL A 224 27.65 -43.05 -10.25
CA VAL A 224 29.07 -43.27 -10.60
C VAL A 224 30.00 -42.63 -9.55
N ALA A 225 30.84 -43.51 -8.98
CA ALA A 225 32.23 -43.33 -8.53
C ALA A 225 32.54 -42.25 -7.45
N GLN A 226 33.02 -42.65 -6.27
CA GLN A 226 34.43 -43.00 -5.99
C GLN A 226 35.17 -41.79 -5.39
N ALA A 227 35.40 -41.82 -4.08
CA ALA A 227 36.63 -41.34 -3.45
C ALA A 227 36.52 -41.51 -1.93
N ASP A 228 37.08 -42.63 -1.49
CA ASP A 228 37.90 -42.82 -0.29
C ASP A 228 38.09 -41.64 0.69
N ASP A 229 37.85 -42.00 1.95
CA ASP A 229 38.86 -41.90 3.02
C ASP A 229 39.25 -40.51 3.55
N ILE A 230 38.39 -39.93 4.40
CA ILE A 230 38.84 -39.17 5.59
C ILE A 230 37.95 -39.51 6.78
N ARG A 231 38.25 -40.65 7.44
CA ARG A 231 37.98 -40.84 8.86
C ARG A 231 38.95 -39.95 9.65
N ARG A 232 38.52 -38.79 10.13
CA ARG A 232 39.18 -38.13 11.27
C ARG A 232 38.18 -37.34 12.10
N GLU A 233 37.86 -37.92 13.25
CA GLU A 233 37.85 -37.23 14.54
C GLU A 233 37.05 -35.93 14.64
N ASP A 234 35.72 -36.01 14.65
CA ASP A 234 34.91 -34.98 15.32
C ASP A 234 33.79 -35.65 16.13
N ARG A 235 34.22 -36.49 17.09
CA ARG A 235 33.41 -36.78 18.29
C ARG A 235 33.40 -35.53 19.17
N ARG A 236 32.68 -34.48 18.75
CA ARG A 236 32.34 -33.39 19.63
C ARG A 236 31.14 -33.81 20.46
N SER A 237 31.46 -34.13 21.70
CA SER A 237 30.56 -34.42 22.80
C SER A 237 29.43 -33.40 22.86
N ASN A 238 28.19 -33.81 22.58
CA ASN A 238 26.97 -33.05 22.92
C ASN A 238 26.66 -33.14 24.44
N ALA A 239 27.69 -33.29 25.26
CA ALA A 239 27.63 -33.32 26.71
C ALA A 239 28.10 -31.97 27.25
N GLY A 240 27.20 -30.99 27.22
CA GLY A 240 27.37 -29.65 27.78
C GLY A 240 26.16 -28.83 27.35
N GLY A 241 25.20 -28.49 28.19
CA GLY A 241 25.27 -28.21 29.61
C GLY A 241 24.44 -26.93 29.80
N GLU A 242 23.31 -27.06 30.48
CA GLU A 242 22.57 -26.02 31.22
C GLU A 242 22.13 -24.68 30.59
N VAL A 243 22.49 -24.34 29.36
CA VAL A 243 22.06 -23.05 28.79
C VAL A 243 20.67 -23.18 28.17
N ARG A 244 19.66 -22.94 29.00
CA ARG A 244 18.24 -22.86 28.63
C ARG A 244 18.08 -21.89 27.46
N GLY A 245 17.24 -22.24 26.49
CA GLY A 245 17.14 -21.60 25.16
C GLY A 245 16.81 -20.11 25.09
N LEU A 246 16.74 -19.39 26.21
CA LEU A 246 16.65 -17.93 26.26
C LEU A 246 18.03 -17.25 26.24
N ASP A 247 19.04 -17.85 26.88
CA ASP A 247 20.36 -17.21 27.01
C ASP A 247 21.21 -17.32 25.73
N ARG A 248 20.91 -18.32 24.88
CA ARG A 248 21.61 -18.50 23.60
C ARG A 248 21.21 -17.45 22.56
N ALA A 249 19.99 -16.94 22.62
CA ALA A 249 19.55 -15.83 21.76
C ALA A 249 20.30 -14.53 22.10
N ASP A 250 20.67 -14.34 23.36
CA ASP A 250 21.41 -13.16 23.83
C ASP A 250 22.87 -13.15 23.38
N GLN A 251 23.48 -14.32 23.21
CA GLN A 251 24.83 -14.42 22.68
C GLN A 251 24.89 -14.22 21.17
N VAL A 252 23.88 -14.65 20.42
CA VAL A 252 23.87 -14.58 18.94
C VAL A 252 23.47 -13.19 18.43
N ALA A 253 22.62 -12.45 19.16
CA ALA A 253 22.17 -11.12 18.74
C ALA A 253 23.21 -10.00 18.97
N GLY A 254 24.33 -10.30 19.64
CA GLY A 254 25.41 -9.33 19.91
C GLY A 254 24.94 -8.09 20.67
N GLU A 255 25.76 -7.04 20.67
CA GLU A 255 25.42 -5.76 21.31
C GLU A 255 24.19 -5.08 20.69
N HIS A 256 24.00 -5.21 19.36
CA HIS A 256 22.85 -4.64 18.66
C HIS A 256 21.50 -5.23 19.12
N GLY A 257 21.46 -6.50 19.51
CA GLY A 257 20.26 -7.13 20.06
C GLY A 257 19.88 -6.62 21.46
N ARG A 258 20.87 -6.16 22.25
CA ARG A 258 20.62 -5.54 23.55
C ARG A 258 20.06 -4.13 23.36
N GLU A 259 20.69 -3.34 22.52
CA GLU A 259 20.26 -1.96 22.24
C GLU A 259 18.83 -1.89 21.68
N GLY A 260 18.46 -2.79 20.76
CA GLY A 260 17.09 -2.86 20.24
C GLY A 260 16.04 -3.17 21.30
N ARG A 261 16.38 -3.98 22.31
CA ARG A 261 15.47 -4.30 23.42
C ARG A 261 15.37 -3.18 24.43
N ASP A 262 16.49 -2.52 24.73
CA ASP A 262 16.50 -1.38 25.63
C ASP A 262 15.73 -0.20 25.03
N ASN A 263 15.85 0.04 23.72
CA ASN A 263 15.03 1.01 23.00
C ASN A 263 13.54 0.65 22.99
N ALA A 264 13.19 -0.62 22.78
CA ALA A 264 11.80 -1.06 22.83
C ALA A 264 11.20 -0.91 24.24
N ARG A 265 12.00 -1.14 25.28
CA ARG A 265 11.60 -0.98 26.68
C ARG A 265 11.45 0.49 27.06
N ALA A 266 12.40 1.33 26.64
CA ALA A 266 12.34 2.78 26.81
C ALA A 266 11.10 3.36 26.11
N ALA A 267 10.81 2.95 24.87
CA ALA A 267 9.63 3.37 24.13
C ALA A 267 8.30 2.92 24.76
N GLN A 268 8.29 1.82 25.53
CA GLN A 268 7.12 1.42 26.31
C GLN A 268 6.93 2.23 27.58
N MET A 269 8.02 2.56 28.28
CA MET A 269 7.97 3.37 29.51
C MET A 269 7.67 4.84 29.21
N ASP A 270 8.17 5.35 28.10
CA ASP A 270 7.93 6.73 27.65
C ASP A 270 6.61 6.88 26.89
N ARG A 271 5.74 5.87 26.95
CA ARG A 271 4.39 5.97 26.43
C ARG A 271 3.58 6.73 27.48
N PRO A 272 3.36 8.05 27.33
CA PRO A 272 2.67 8.85 28.33
C PRO A 272 1.35 8.16 28.63
N ASN A 273 1.08 7.97 29.93
CA ASN A 273 -0.09 7.30 30.48
C ASN A 273 -1.27 7.51 29.55
N ARG A 274 -1.61 6.43 28.85
CA ARG A 274 -2.62 6.35 27.81
C ARG A 274 -3.88 7.02 28.34
N ILE A 275 -4.06 8.27 27.94
CA ILE A 275 -5.16 9.15 28.34
C ILE A 275 -6.41 8.28 28.33
N GLU A 276 -7.05 8.23 29.51
CA GLU A 276 -8.20 7.40 29.81
C GLU A 276 -9.09 7.34 28.58
N ARG A 277 -9.18 6.12 28.05
CA ARG A 277 -9.87 5.78 26.81
C ARG A 277 -11.25 6.42 26.86
N ALA A 278 -11.39 7.59 26.24
CA ALA A 278 -12.63 8.34 26.19
C ALA A 278 -13.75 7.36 25.86
N GLU A 279 -14.76 7.33 26.72
CA GLU A 279 -15.83 6.36 26.67
C GLU A 279 -16.32 6.25 25.24
N ARG A 280 -16.18 5.04 24.69
CA ARG A 280 -16.47 4.76 23.30
C ARG A 280 -17.94 5.16 23.09
N PRO A 281 -18.25 6.17 22.25
CA PRO A 281 -19.62 6.62 22.07
C PRO A 281 -20.49 5.42 21.72
N GLN A 282 -21.62 5.30 22.43
CA GLN A 282 -22.51 4.16 22.28
C GLN A 282 -22.84 3.97 20.80
N ARG A 283 -22.53 2.77 20.30
CA ARG A 283 -22.77 2.42 18.91
C ARG A 283 -24.28 2.54 18.67
N PRO A 284 -24.74 3.39 17.72
CA PRO A 284 -26.15 3.50 17.40
C PRO A 284 -26.72 2.11 17.11
N GLU A 285 -27.91 1.83 17.65
CA GLU A 285 -28.60 0.57 17.40
C GLU A 285 -28.75 0.37 15.89
N ARG A 286 -28.32 -0.80 15.43
CA ARG A 286 -28.37 -1.14 14.02
C ARG A 286 -29.85 -1.21 13.62
N PRO A 287 -30.30 -0.47 12.59
CA PRO A 287 -31.66 -0.57 12.10
C PRO A 287 -32.02 -2.03 11.81
N GLU A 288 -33.23 -2.43 12.18
CA GLU A 288 -33.72 -3.77 11.91
C GLU A 288 -33.60 -4.07 10.42
N ARG A 289 -33.06 -5.25 10.12
CA ARG A 289 -32.84 -5.67 8.75
C ARG A 289 -34.21 -5.90 8.12
N PRO A 290 -34.52 -5.29 6.95
CA PRO A 290 -35.78 -5.54 6.26
C PRO A 290 -36.00 -7.04 6.08
N GLN A 291 -37.24 -7.49 6.32
CA GLN A 291 -37.60 -8.89 6.13
C GLN A 291 -37.26 -9.29 4.69
N ARG A 292 -36.52 -10.40 4.56
CA ARG A 292 -36.14 -10.93 3.26
C ARG A 292 -37.43 -11.37 2.57
N PRO A 293 -37.73 -10.89 1.35
CA PRO A 293 -38.87 -11.36 0.59
C PRO A 293 -38.85 -12.88 0.48
N GLU A 294 -40.00 -13.51 0.66
CA GLU A 294 -40.15 -14.95 0.49
C GLU A 294 -39.71 -15.34 -0.93
N ARG A 295 -38.89 -16.39 -0.99
CA ARG A 295 -38.37 -16.87 -2.26
C ARG A 295 -39.53 -17.50 -3.03
N PRO A 296 -39.77 -17.10 -4.29
CA PRO A 296 -40.78 -17.75 -5.12
C PRO A 296 -40.53 -19.26 -5.17
N GLU A 297 -41.60 -20.03 -5.00
CA GLU A 297 -41.53 -21.49 -5.08
C GLU A 297 -40.97 -21.90 -6.44
N ARG A 298 -40.03 -22.84 -6.40
CA ARG A 298 -39.36 -23.33 -7.60
C ARG A 298 -40.38 -24.19 -8.35
N PRO A 299 -40.70 -23.89 -9.62
CA PRO A 299 -41.60 -24.74 -10.39
C PRO A 299 -41.05 -26.16 -10.45
N GLU A 300 -41.90 -27.12 -10.08
CA GLU A 300 -41.58 -28.54 -10.12
C GLU A 300 -41.19 -28.93 -11.54
N ARG A 301 -40.06 -29.62 -11.64
CA ARG A 301 -39.48 -30.03 -12.90
C ARG A 301 -40.35 -31.15 -13.46
N ALA A 302 -41.20 -30.82 -14.43
CA ALA A 302 -42.01 -31.79 -15.15
C ALA A 302 -41.13 -32.96 -15.62
N GLY A 303 -41.59 -34.16 -15.30
CA GLY A 303 -40.87 -35.41 -15.47
C GLY A 303 -40.39 -35.64 -16.91
N ARG A 304 -39.22 -36.26 -17.02
CA ARG A 304 -38.80 -36.96 -18.23
C ARG A 304 -39.55 -38.28 -18.30
N ASN A 305 -40.41 -38.43 -19.31
CA ASN A 305 -40.79 -39.74 -19.85
C ASN A 305 -39.64 -40.28 -20.70
#